data_AF-A0A955DS18-F1
#
_entry.id   AF-A0A955DS18-F1
#
_cell.length_a   1.000
_cell.length_b   1.000
_cell.length_c   1.000
_cell.angle_alpha   90.00
_cell.angle_beta   90.00
_cell.angle_gamma   90.00
#
_symmetry.space_group_name_H-M   'P 1'
#
loop_
_entity.id
_entity.type
_entity.pdbx_description
1 polymer ?
#
loop_
_entity_poly.entity_id
_entity_poly.type
_entity_poly.pdbx_seq_one_letter_code
_entity_poly.pdbx_strand_id
1 'polypeptide(L)'
;MEDGFLCPDELPFMFEFDGIVVCAPSQDLADTLAERFDDVPIDADEDIVGGIDDAVGNDEQSGPDVVFEGTDGGLVGRGIAFAGDIDGDGYDDVLMGFTEISVGAWYEGAVAIWRGGPGGPTAAPDQVIRGGERLRTLGRAVAAADVDEDGHIDLILGADRDDRGETNNGAVLIHRGLGDGSFEESPSRSLYGESSYDR
;
A
#
# COMPACT_ATOMS: atom_id res chain seq x y z
N MET A 1 1.92 -1.37 28.38
CA MET A 1 0.63 -0.73 28.07
C MET A 1 0.64 -0.68 26.57
N GLU A 2 -0.06 -1.62 25.95
CA GLU A 2 -0.36 -1.53 24.52
C GLU A 2 -1.29 -0.33 24.42
N ASP A 3 -0.77 0.82 24.00
CA ASP A 3 -1.62 1.90 23.53
C ASP A 3 -2.21 1.38 22.22
N GLY A 4 -3.28 0.60 22.37
CA GLY A 4 -4.02 0.02 21.26
C GLY A 4 -4.47 1.19 20.40
N PHE A 5 -3.97 1.21 19.17
CA PHE A 5 -4.40 2.16 18.17
C PHE A 5 -5.94 2.11 18.09
N LEU A 6 -6.58 3.29 18.03
CA LEU A 6 -8.03 3.43 17.89
C LEU A 6 -8.28 4.23 16.61
N CYS A 7 -9.10 3.66 15.73
CA CYS A 7 -9.55 4.38 14.55
C CYS A 7 -10.30 5.67 14.93
N PRO A 8 -10.29 6.69 14.06
CA PRO A 8 -11.11 7.89 14.25
C PRO A 8 -12.59 7.55 14.46
N ASP A 9 -13.30 8.35 15.24
CA ASP A 9 -14.73 8.12 15.55
C ASP A 9 -15.62 8.02 14.28
N GLU A 10 -15.19 8.64 13.18
CA GLU A 10 -15.87 8.65 11.87
C GLU A 10 -15.61 7.37 11.05
N LEU A 11 -14.60 6.57 11.43
CA LEU A 11 -14.20 5.31 10.78
C LEU A 11 -14.05 4.19 11.81
N PRO A 12 -15.12 3.79 12.51
CA PRO A 12 -15.02 3.00 13.74
C PRO A 12 -14.65 1.51 13.51
N PHE A 13 -14.53 1.07 12.26
CA PHE A 13 -14.23 -0.32 11.92
C PHE A 13 -12.75 -0.47 11.61
N MET A 14 -12.09 -1.34 12.37
CA MET A 14 -10.66 -1.58 12.30
C MET A 14 -10.38 -3.01 11.83
N PHE A 15 -9.44 -3.15 10.89
CA PHE A 15 -8.89 -4.43 10.51
C PHE A 15 -7.38 -4.32 10.29
N GLU A 16 -6.67 -5.43 10.50
CA GLU A 16 -5.22 -5.52 10.30
C GLU A 16 -4.93 -6.53 9.19
N PHE A 17 -4.13 -6.10 8.21
CA PHE A 17 -3.61 -6.95 7.15
C PHE A 17 -2.10 -6.80 7.10
N ASP A 18 -1.36 -7.87 7.41
CA ASP A 18 0.10 -7.90 7.33
C ASP A 18 0.80 -6.70 8.01
N GLY A 19 0.33 -6.31 9.18
CA GLY A 19 0.89 -5.20 9.96
C GLY A 19 0.54 -3.79 9.44
N ILE A 20 -0.42 -3.69 8.53
CA ILE A 20 -1.08 -2.45 8.14
C ILE A 20 -2.46 -2.43 8.78
N VAL A 21 -2.76 -1.38 9.53
CA VAL A 21 -4.09 -1.15 10.11
C VAL A 21 -4.88 -0.25 9.18
N VAL A 22 -6.14 -0.59 8.98
CA VAL A 22 -7.05 0.17 8.12
C VAL A 22 -8.34 0.47 8.87
N CYS A 23 -8.81 1.70 8.73
CA CYS A 23 -10.04 2.19 9.33
C CYS A 23 -11.09 2.50 8.26
N ALA A 24 -12.32 2.04 8.47
CA ALA A 24 -13.43 2.13 7.51
C ALA A 24 -14.77 2.58 8.16
N PRO A 25 -15.72 3.11 7.37
CA PRO A 25 -16.99 3.65 7.89
C PRO A 25 -18.11 2.62 8.14
N SER A 26 -18.02 1.37 7.63
CA SER A 26 -19.02 0.32 7.90
C SER A 26 -18.41 -1.10 7.99
N GLN A 27 -19.06 -2.03 8.72
CA GLN A 27 -18.69 -3.47 8.73
C GLN A 27 -18.89 -4.11 7.37
N ASP A 28 -19.95 -3.76 6.64
CA ASP A 28 -20.19 -4.31 5.30
C ASP A 28 -19.08 -3.91 4.33
N LEU A 29 -18.55 -2.67 4.44
CA LEU A 29 -17.33 -2.29 3.72
C LEU A 29 -16.17 -3.13 4.27
N ALA A 30 -15.92 -3.17 5.58
CA ALA A 30 -14.80 -3.94 6.14
C ALA A 30 -14.78 -5.44 5.76
N ASP A 31 -15.95 -6.08 5.67
CA ASP A 31 -16.13 -7.49 5.31
C ASP A 31 -16.02 -7.70 3.78
N THR A 32 -16.60 -6.80 2.99
CA THR A 32 -16.41 -6.70 1.54
C THR A 32 -14.95 -6.46 1.15
N LEU A 33 -14.23 -5.65 1.92
CA LEU A 33 -12.83 -5.27 1.71
C LEU A 33 -11.85 -6.38 2.12
N ALA A 34 -12.32 -7.44 2.80
CA ALA A 34 -11.54 -8.59 3.22
C ALA A 34 -11.66 -9.81 2.27
N GLU A 35 -12.68 -9.86 1.41
CA GLU A 35 -12.94 -10.97 0.48
C GLU A 35 -12.97 -10.47 -0.97
N ARG A 36 -12.01 -10.93 -1.79
CA ARG A 36 -11.97 -10.72 -3.25
C ARG A 36 -13.35 -10.96 -3.87
N PHE A 37 -13.93 -9.95 -4.53
CA PHE A 37 -15.13 -10.16 -5.34
C PHE A 37 -14.79 -10.81 -6.68
N ASP A 38 -14.99 -12.12 -6.77
CA ASP A 38 -15.52 -12.69 -8.00
C ASP A 38 -17.06 -12.56 -7.94
N ASP A 39 -17.64 -11.81 -8.88
CA ASP A 39 -19.07 -11.78 -9.26
C ASP A 39 -20.11 -11.20 -8.27
N VAL A 40 -20.14 -9.87 -8.07
CA VAL A 40 -21.41 -9.17 -7.71
C VAL A 40 -21.91 -8.37 -8.91
N PRO A 41 -23.01 -8.79 -9.57
CA PRO A 41 -23.64 -7.96 -10.58
C PRO A 41 -24.28 -6.77 -9.86
N ILE A 42 -23.78 -5.56 -10.11
CA ILE A 42 -24.46 -4.32 -9.75
C ILE A 42 -25.70 -4.27 -10.63
N ASP A 43 -26.83 -4.78 -10.13
CA ASP A 43 -28.11 -4.61 -10.77
C ASP A 43 -28.46 -3.12 -10.68
N ALA A 44 -28.30 -2.42 -11.80
CA ALA A 44 -28.70 -1.03 -11.95
C ALA A 44 -30.24 -0.99 -12.04
N ASP A 45 -30.86 -1.08 -10.88
CA ASP A 45 -32.29 -0.99 -10.63
C ASP A 45 -32.49 -0.04 -9.43
N GLU A 46 -33.46 0.85 -9.57
CA GLU A 46 -33.44 2.21 -9.06
C GLU A 46 -33.79 2.34 -7.56
N ASP A 47 -32.91 2.94 -6.73
CA ASP A 47 -33.32 3.90 -5.66
C ASP A 47 -32.16 4.68 -4.99
N ILE A 48 -31.13 5.11 -5.73
CA ILE A 48 -30.11 6.07 -5.21
C ILE A 48 -30.31 7.43 -5.89
N VAL A 49 -31.49 8.01 -5.72
CA VAL A 49 -31.76 9.43 -6.02
C VAL A 49 -32.16 10.13 -4.73
N GLY A 50 -31.16 10.37 -3.90
CA GLY A 50 -31.25 11.20 -2.70
C GLY A 50 -29.86 11.57 -2.23
N GLY A 51 -29.21 12.53 -2.90
CA GLY A 51 -27.92 13.06 -2.41
C GLY A 51 -27.05 13.85 -3.37
N ILE A 52 -27.44 14.04 -4.63
CA ILE A 52 -26.65 14.83 -5.62
C ILE A 52 -26.89 16.36 -5.52
N ASP A 53 -27.36 16.88 -4.37
CA ASP A 53 -27.73 18.30 -4.18
C ASP A 53 -26.84 19.08 -3.18
N ASP A 54 -25.67 18.57 -2.80
CA ASP A 54 -24.67 19.32 -2.01
C ASP A 54 -23.34 19.54 -2.75
N ALA A 55 -23.37 19.46 -4.09
CA ALA A 55 -22.31 20.02 -4.90
C ALA A 55 -22.29 21.56 -4.69
N VAL A 56 -21.27 22.03 -3.98
CA VAL A 56 -20.93 23.44 -3.67
C VAL A 56 -21.63 24.09 -2.45
N GLY A 57 -21.55 23.46 -1.27
CA GLY A 57 -21.83 24.11 0.01
C GLY A 57 -20.85 23.62 1.10
N ASN A 58 -20.15 24.55 1.77
CA ASN A 58 -19.22 24.33 2.89
C ASN A 58 -19.21 22.91 3.49
N ASP A 59 -18.37 22.04 2.93
CA ASP A 59 -18.18 20.70 3.44
C ASP A 59 -17.15 20.74 4.58
N GLU A 60 -17.63 21.11 5.77
CA GLU A 60 -16.89 20.99 7.01
C GLU A 60 -17.07 19.58 7.63
N GLN A 61 -17.41 18.55 6.83
CA GLN A 61 -17.70 17.20 7.31
C GLN A 61 -17.32 16.01 6.40
N SER A 62 -16.58 16.18 5.29
CA SER A 62 -16.00 15.02 4.61
C SER A 62 -14.72 14.56 5.32
N GLY A 63 -14.87 13.64 6.26
CA GLY A 63 -13.77 12.78 6.67
C GLY A 63 -13.23 11.96 5.49
N PRO A 64 -12.00 11.42 5.59
CA PRO A 64 -11.46 10.53 4.57
C PRO A 64 -12.30 9.25 4.44
N ASP A 65 -12.48 8.73 3.22
CA ASP A 65 -13.21 7.47 2.97
C ASP A 65 -12.50 6.24 3.58
N VAL A 66 -11.16 6.27 3.57
CA VAL A 66 -10.28 5.23 4.14
C VAL A 66 -9.04 5.88 4.78
N VAL A 67 -8.60 5.35 5.93
CA VAL A 67 -7.34 5.74 6.58
C VAL A 67 -6.43 4.52 6.73
N PHE A 68 -5.17 4.68 6.32
CA PHE A 68 -4.12 3.67 6.42
C PHE A 68 -3.11 4.05 7.50
N GLU A 69 -2.82 3.11 8.40
CA GLU A 69 -1.86 3.28 9.49
C GLU A 69 -0.86 2.13 9.56
N GLY A 70 0.38 2.44 9.97
CA GLY A 70 1.42 1.46 10.20
C GLY A 70 1.36 0.95 11.64
N THR A 71 1.46 -0.35 11.84
CA THR A 71 1.59 -0.91 13.20
C THR A 71 2.88 -0.43 13.88
N ASP A 72 2.85 -0.32 15.22
CA ASP A 72 4.02 0.00 16.08
C ASP A 72 4.68 1.37 15.83
N GLY A 73 3.91 2.37 15.37
CA GLY A 73 4.41 3.71 15.10
C GLY A 73 5.25 3.84 13.82
N GLY A 74 5.13 2.86 12.92
CA GLY A 74 5.73 2.93 11.59
C GLY A 74 5.21 4.13 10.80
N LEU A 75 6.08 4.70 9.98
CA LEU A 75 5.79 5.91 9.21
C LEU A 75 5.11 5.54 7.89
N VAL A 76 3.85 5.95 7.74
CA VAL A 76 3.04 5.75 6.54
C VAL A 76 3.30 6.84 5.51
N GLY A 77 3.22 6.49 4.23
CA GLY A 77 3.26 7.44 3.12
C GLY A 77 4.63 8.08 2.87
N ARG A 78 5.71 7.50 3.41
CA ARG A 78 7.08 8.01 3.18
C ARG A 78 7.57 7.82 1.75
N GLY A 79 7.08 6.79 1.07
CA GLY A 79 7.15 6.64 -0.37
C GLY A 79 5.74 6.52 -0.90
N ILE A 80 5.30 7.46 -1.73
CA ILE A 80 4.08 7.31 -2.52
C ILE A 80 4.52 7.44 -3.96
N ALA A 81 4.16 6.44 -4.76
CA ALA A 81 4.42 6.45 -6.19
C ALA A 81 3.11 6.29 -6.93
N PHE A 82 2.96 7.07 -7.99
CA PHE A 82 1.94 6.81 -8.99
C PHE A 82 2.49 5.74 -9.92
N ALA A 83 1.87 4.57 -9.94
CA ALA A 83 2.29 3.48 -10.83
C ALA A 83 1.57 3.53 -12.19
N GLY A 84 0.50 4.31 -12.28
CA GLY A 84 -0.47 4.18 -13.36
C GLY A 84 -1.24 2.87 -13.22
N ASP A 85 -1.87 2.46 -14.31
CA ASP A 85 -2.56 1.18 -14.46
C ASP A 85 -1.53 0.05 -14.71
N ILE A 86 -1.16 -0.69 -13.65
CA ILE A 86 -0.17 -1.77 -13.66
C ILE A 86 -0.73 -3.12 -14.11
N ASP A 87 -2.05 -3.31 -14.08
CA ASP A 87 -2.71 -4.55 -14.53
C ASP A 87 -3.47 -4.41 -15.86
N GLY A 88 -3.60 -3.19 -16.38
CA GLY A 88 -4.18 -2.88 -17.67
C GLY A 88 -5.71 -2.85 -17.66
N ASP A 89 -6.35 -2.69 -16.51
CA ASP A 89 -7.81 -2.70 -16.37
C ASP A 89 -8.50 -1.36 -16.69
N GLY A 90 -7.71 -0.31 -16.89
CA GLY A 90 -8.15 1.05 -17.19
C GLY A 90 -8.29 1.97 -15.98
N TYR A 91 -7.88 1.54 -14.78
CA TYR A 91 -7.86 2.33 -13.55
C TYR A 91 -6.43 2.48 -13.02
N ASP A 92 -6.09 3.66 -12.53
CA ASP A 92 -4.75 3.88 -11.98
C ASP A 92 -4.61 3.24 -10.59
N ASP A 93 -3.47 2.61 -10.36
CA ASP A 93 -3.15 1.87 -9.13
C ASP A 93 -2.28 2.69 -8.15
N VAL A 94 -2.30 2.28 -6.89
CA VAL A 94 -1.64 2.99 -5.78
C VAL A 94 -0.55 2.13 -5.16
N LEU A 95 0.65 2.69 -5.05
CA LEU A 95 1.77 2.11 -4.32
C LEU A 95 2.13 2.99 -3.13
N MET A 96 2.19 2.40 -1.94
CA MET A 96 2.54 3.12 -0.71
C MET A 96 3.56 2.39 0.14
N GLY A 97 4.60 3.11 0.53
CA GLY A 97 5.65 2.68 1.45
C GLY A 97 5.28 2.94 2.90
N PHE A 98 5.43 1.88 3.70
CA PHE A 98 5.26 1.83 5.14
C PHE A 98 6.63 1.60 5.77
N THR A 99 7.38 2.69 5.95
CA THR A 99 8.74 2.60 6.51
C THR A 99 8.67 2.37 8.02
N GLU A 100 9.63 1.62 8.56
CA GLU A 100 9.74 1.38 10.01
C GLU A 100 8.53 0.63 10.62
N ILE A 101 7.69 -0.05 9.82
CA ILE A 101 6.77 -1.05 10.38
C ILE A 101 7.51 -2.33 10.76
N SER A 102 6.95 -3.08 11.72
CA SER A 102 7.52 -4.32 12.25
C SER A 102 6.51 -5.47 12.12
N VAL A 103 6.56 -6.24 11.03
CA VAL A 103 5.59 -7.32 10.78
C VAL A 103 6.19 -8.69 11.13
N GLY A 104 7.24 -9.08 10.42
CA GLY A 104 8.08 -10.26 10.66
C GLY A 104 9.46 -9.91 11.22
N ALA A 105 9.98 -8.71 10.98
CA ALA A 105 11.24 -8.22 11.53
C ALA A 105 11.16 -6.75 11.98
N TRP A 106 11.91 -6.42 13.03
CA TRP A 106 11.88 -5.08 13.64
C TRP A 106 12.33 -4.00 12.64
N TYR A 107 11.44 -3.05 12.33
CA TYR A 107 11.63 -1.95 11.37
C TYR A 107 12.09 -2.41 9.97
N GLU A 108 11.58 -3.53 9.50
CA GLU A 108 11.86 -4.01 8.15
C GLU A 108 11.28 -3.09 7.07
N GLY A 109 10.16 -2.43 7.36
CA GLY A 109 9.38 -1.67 6.40
C GLY A 109 8.66 -2.55 5.37
N ALA A 110 7.71 -1.97 4.65
CA ALA A 110 6.98 -2.65 3.59
C ALA A 110 6.52 -1.67 2.50
N VAL A 111 6.09 -2.22 1.38
CA VAL A 111 5.34 -1.50 0.35
C VAL A 111 4.07 -2.27 0.07
N ALA A 112 2.94 -1.59 0.12
CA ALA A 112 1.65 -2.15 -0.17
C ALA A 112 1.13 -1.60 -1.51
N ILE A 113 0.43 -2.48 -2.21
CA ILE A 113 -0.09 -2.29 -3.56
C ILE A 113 -1.60 -2.42 -3.48
N TRP A 114 -2.29 -1.41 -4.00
CA TRP A 114 -3.73 -1.43 -4.21
C TRP A 114 -4.02 -1.23 -5.67
N ARG A 115 -4.82 -2.15 -6.21
CA ARG A 115 -5.33 -2.01 -7.55
C ARG A 115 -6.56 -1.11 -7.57
N GLY A 116 -6.64 -0.26 -8.57
CA GLY A 116 -7.75 0.60 -8.86
C GLY A 116 -8.98 -0.19 -9.28
N GLY A 117 -10.06 0.55 -9.50
CA GLY A 117 -11.29 -0.04 -9.97
C GLY A 117 -12.40 1.00 -10.11
N PRO A 118 -13.58 0.60 -10.59
CA PRO A 118 -14.72 1.51 -10.77
C PRO A 118 -15.17 2.19 -9.48
N GLY A 119 -14.88 1.60 -8.32
CA GLY A 119 -15.13 2.18 -6.98
C GLY A 119 -13.88 2.77 -6.31
N GLY A 120 -12.75 2.84 -7.01
CA GLY A 120 -11.43 3.10 -6.41
C GLY A 120 -10.80 1.84 -5.79
N PRO A 121 -9.61 1.98 -5.17
CA PRO A 121 -8.92 0.87 -4.54
C PRO A 121 -9.68 0.32 -3.33
N THR A 122 -9.53 -0.98 -3.08
CA THR A 122 -10.02 -1.61 -1.85
C THR A 122 -9.27 -1.09 -0.63
N ALA A 123 -9.78 -1.38 0.56
CA ALA A 123 -9.14 -0.94 1.78
C ALA A 123 -8.04 -1.93 2.22
N ALA A 124 -8.18 -3.23 1.95
CA ALA A 124 -7.05 -4.15 2.05
C ALA A 124 -6.16 -4.01 0.80
N PRO A 125 -4.81 -4.02 0.95
CA PRO A 125 -3.92 -4.08 -0.20
C PRO A 125 -4.03 -5.44 -0.89
N ASP A 126 -3.94 -5.43 -2.23
CA ASP A 126 -3.88 -6.66 -3.03
C ASP A 126 -2.59 -7.43 -2.80
N GLN A 127 -1.51 -6.73 -2.50
CA GLN A 127 -0.20 -7.32 -2.20
C GLN A 127 0.59 -6.44 -1.24
N VAL A 128 1.43 -7.07 -0.40
CA VAL A 128 2.37 -6.41 0.50
C VAL A 128 3.76 -7.02 0.34
N ILE A 129 4.70 -6.23 -0.19
CA ILE A 129 6.12 -6.58 -0.26
C ILE A 129 6.81 -6.16 1.03
N ARG A 130 7.31 -7.13 1.80
CA ARG A 130 7.97 -6.89 3.10
C ARG A 130 9.48 -6.77 2.97
N GLY A 131 10.10 -5.96 3.83
CA GLY A 131 11.55 -5.82 3.88
C GLY A 131 12.29 -7.10 4.27
N GLY A 132 11.68 -7.96 5.10
CA GLY A 132 12.16 -9.29 5.47
C GLY A 132 13.40 -9.30 6.38
N GLU A 133 14.03 -8.15 6.59
CA GLU A 133 15.28 -8.01 7.35
C GLU A 133 15.19 -6.85 8.34
N ARG A 134 15.81 -7.05 9.50
CA ARG A 134 15.78 -6.08 10.60
C ARG A 134 16.38 -4.75 10.17
N LEU A 135 15.69 -3.66 10.48
CA LEU A 135 16.07 -2.28 10.18
C LEU A 135 16.15 -1.93 8.70
N ARG A 136 15.76 -2.79 7.75
CA ARG A 136 15.93 -2.53 6.31
C ARG A 136 15.23 -1.26 5.80
N THR A 137 14.17 -0.82 6.49
CA THR A 137 13.35 0.36 6.17
C THR A 137 12.92 0.44 4.71
N LEU A 138 12.46 -0.70 4.17
CA LEU A 138 11.88 -0.78 2.83
C LEU A 138 10.71 0.20 2.67
N GLY A 139 10.53 0.73 1.46
CA GLY A 139 9.45 1.67 1.13
C GLY A 139 9.80 3.13 1.41
N ARG A 140 11.07 3.43 1.68
CA ARG A 140 11.60 4.79 1.85
C ARG A 140 11.46 5.63 0.58
N ALA A 141 11.64 4.97 -0.55
CA ALA A 141 11.38 5.47 -1.88
C ALA A 141 10.67 4.36 -2.66
N VAL A 142 9.70 4.74 -3.47
CA VAL A 142 8.95 3.83 -4.33
C VAL A 142 8.95 4.46 -5.72
N ALA A 143 9.21 3.65 -6.74
CA ALA A 143 9.05 4.00 -8.13
C ALA A 143 8.57 2.77 -8.91
N ALA A 144 7.91 3.01 -10.03
CA ALA A 144 7.38 1.96 -10.89
C ALA A 144 7.69 2.30 -12.34
N ALA A 145 8.22 1.34 -13.08
CA ALA A 145 8.50 1.43 -14.51
C ALA A 145 8.83 0.04 -15.05
N ASP A 146 8.53 -0.22 -16.32
CA ASP A 146 9.07 -1.38 -17.03
C ASP A 146 10.58 -1.16 -17.26
N VAL A 147 11.44 -1.77 -16.43
CA VAL A 147 12.89 -1.57 -16.47
C VAL A 147 13.63 -2.68 -17.21
N ASP A 148 12.99 -3.82 -17.44
CA ASP A 148 13.56 -4.92 -18.22
C ASP A 148 12.98 -5.06 -19.64
N GLU A 149 12.09 -4.14 -20.04
CA GLU A 149 11.44 -4.03 -21.36
C GLU A 149 10.61 -5.28 -21.71
N ASP A 150 10.02 -5.94 -20.70
CA ASP A 150 9.18 -7.12 -20.90
C ASP A 150 7.69 -6.79 -21.17
N GLY A 151 7.32 -5.51 -21.03
CA GLY A 151 5.97 -5.01 -21.23
C GLY A 151 5.14 -4.94 -19.96
N HIS A 152 5.71 -5.25 -18.79
CA HIS A 152 5.07 -5.16 -17.49
C HIS A 152 5.79 -4.13 -16.60
N ILE A 153 5.03 -3.41 -15.78
CA ILE A 153 5.62 -2.44 -14.86
C ILE A 153 6.34 -3.19 -13.75
N ASP A 154 7.62 -2.87 -13.53
CA ASP A 154 8.40 -3.37 -12.39
C ASP A 154 8.35 -2.39 -11.22
N LEU A 155 8.59 -2.91 -10.02
CA LEU A 155 8.63 -2.16 -8.79
C LEU A 155 10.07 -1.91 -8.34
N ILE A 156 10.41 -0.65 -8.09
CA ILE A 156 11.74 -0.20 -7.67
C ILE A 156 11.64 0.41 -6.27
N LEU A 157 12.24 -0.26 -5.29
CA LEU A 157 12.08 0.06 -3.88
C LEU A 157 13.40 0.47 -3.23
N GLY A 158 13.38 1.60 -2.52
CA GLY A 158 14.48 2.03 -1.66
C GLY A 158 14.38 1.45 -0.26
N ALA A 159 15.51 0.92 0.22
CA ALA A 159 15.74 0.43 1.58
C ALA A 159 16.98 1.12 2.15
N ASP A 160 16.81 2.28 2.82
CA ASP A 160 17.94 3.17 3.19
C ASP A 160 18.79 2.67 4.36
N ARG A 161 18.45 1.53 4.95
CA ARG A 161 19.17 0.92 6.08
C ARG A 161 19.42 -0.58 5.87
N ASP A 162 19.45 -1.01 4.61
CA ASP A 162 19.87 -2.37 4.27
C ASP A 162 21.34 -2.60 4.68
N ASP A 163 21.59 -3.67 5.44
CA ASP A 163 22.89 -4.04 5.98
C ASP A 163 23.49 -5.20 5.17
N ARG A 164 24.40 -4.91 4.25
CA ARG A 164 25.10 -5.92 3.43
C ARG A 164 26.61 -5.82 3.58
N GLY A 165 27.11 -6.49 4.62
CA GLY A 165 28.54 -6.58 4.92
C GLY A 165 29.11 -5.38 5.70
N GLU A 166 28.45 -4.23 5.61
CA GLU A 166 28.74 -2.98 6.33
C GLU A 166 27.42 -2.41 6.91
N THR A 167 27.48 -1.34 7.72
CA THR A 167 26.30 -0.75 8.37
C THR A 167 25.57 0.25 7.46
N ASN A 168 24.28 0.04 7.24
CA ASN A 168 23.34 0.85 6.49
C ASN A 168 23.89 1.26 5.13
N ASN A 169 24.29 0.30 4.30
CA ASN A 169 24.76 0.54 2.94
C ASN A 169 23.64 0.99 2.01
N GLY A 170 22.40 0.77 2.44
CA GLY A 170 21.23 1.04 1.62
C GLY A 170 21.14 0.06 0.45
N ALA A 171 19.93 -0.08 -0.07
CA ALA A 171 19.69 -0.85 -1.26
C ALA A 171 18.58 -0.25 -2.13
N VAL A 172 18.70 -0.50 -3.42
CA VAL A 172 17.59 -0.44 -4.37
C VAL A 172 17.24 -1.87 -4.76
N LEU A 173 16.01 -2.26 -4.49
CA LEU A 173 15.48 -3.58 -4.80
C LEU A 173 14.52 -3.45 -5.99
N ILE A 174 14.69 -4.30 -6.99
CA ILE A 174 13.80 -4.36 -8.16
C ILE A 174 13.02 -5.66 -8.04
N HIS A 175 11.70 -5.55 -8.01
CA HIS A 175 10.76 -6.66 -8.01
C HIS A 175 10.06 -6.66 -9.36
N ARG A 176 10.11 -7.80 -10.06
CA ARG A 176 9.55 -7.89 -11.40
C ARG A 176 8.02 -7.83 -11.37
N GLY A 177 7.43 -7.11 -12.31
CA GLY A 177 5.99 -7.14 -12.56
C GLY A 177 5.55 -8.43 -13.25
N LEU A 178 4.44 -9.01 -12.80
CA LEU A 178 3.88 -10.24 -13.39
C LEU A 178 2.79 -9.97 -14.44
N GLY A 179 2.41 -8.70 -14.60
CA GLY A 179 1.44 -8.24 -15.61
C GLY A 179 -0.02 -8.40 -15.23
N ASP A 180 -0.32 -8.93 -14.04
CA ASP A 180 -1.67 -9.07 -13.46
C ASP A 180 -1.89 -8.11 -12.28
N GLY A 181 -1.05 -7.07 -12.19
CA GLY A 181 -1.00 -6.12 -11.08
C GLY A 181 -0.24 -6.63 -9.85
N SER A 182 0.37 -7.81 -9.92
CA SER A 182 1.23 -8.33 -8.85
C SER A 182 2.71 -8.31 -9.23
N PHE A 183 3.56 -8.40 -8.20
CA PHE A 183 5.02 -8.37 -8.31
C PHE A 183 5.64 -9.62 -7.66
N GLU A 184 6.86 -9.98 -8.05
CA GLU A 184 7.61 -11.03 -7.36
C GLU A 184 7.89 -10.66 -5.88
N GLU A 185 7.64 -11.56 -4.94
CA GLU A 185 7.91 -11.34 -3.50
C GLU A 185 9.40 -11.14 -3.19
N SER A 186 10.27 -11.79 -3.96
CA SER A 186 11.71 -11.63 -3.84
C SER A 186 12.22 -10.69 -4.93
N PRO A 187 13.23 -9.85 -4.65
CA PRO A 187 13.79 -8.97 -5.65
C PRO A 187 14.45 -9.80 -6.77
N SER A 188 14.05 -9.54 -8.02
CA SER A 188 14.70 -10.07 -9.22
C SER A 188 16.12 -9.50 -9.36
N ARG A 189 16.35 -8.30 -8.83
CA ARG A 189 17.66 -7.65 -8.75
C ARG A 189 17.79 -6.79 -7.50
N SER A 190 18.99 -6.75 -6.94
CA SER A 190 19.33 -5.86 -5.82
C SER A 190 20.61 -5.10 -6.14
N LEU A 191 20.60 -3.80 -5.86
CA LEU A 191 21.73 -2.89 -5.96
C LEU A 191 22.02 -2.37 -4.57
N TYR A 192 23.28 -2.38 -4.13
CA TYR A 192 23.67 -2.00 -2.78
C TYR A 192 24.61 -0.80 -2.83
N GLY A 193 24.60 0.03 -1.78
CA GLY A 193 25.69 0.97 -1.58
C GLY A 193 27.00 0.25 -1.25
N GLU A 194 28.10 0.87 -1.62
CA GLU A 194 29.43 0.27 -1.55
C GLU A 194 30.12 0.55 -0.20
N SER A 195 29.60 1.51 0.58
CA SER A 195 30.16 1.95 1.86
C SER A 195 29.10 2.02 2.96
N SER A 196 29.55 2.01 4.22
CA SER A 196 28.66 2.22 5.35
C SER A 196 27.98 3.60 5.25
N TYR A 197 26.67 3.63 5.51
CA TYR A 197 25.83 4.83 5.44
C TYR A 197 25.63 5.44 4.05
N ASP A 198 25.92 4.71 2.98
CA ASP A 198 25.32 5.02 1.68
C ASP A 198 23.79 4.82 1.82
N ARG A 199 22.98 5.84 1.54
CA ARG A 199 21.51 5.81 1.76
C ARG A 199 20.76 6.41 0.59
#